data_AF-A0A8I1S6N7-F1
#
_entry.id   AF-A0A8I1S6N7-F1
#
_cell.length_a   1.000
_cell.length_b   1.000
_cell.length_c   1.000
_cell.angle_alpha   90.00
_cell.angle_beta   90.00
_cell.angle_gamma   90.00
#
_symmetry.space_group_name_H-M   'P 1'
#
loop_
_entity.id
_entity.type
_entity.pdbx_description
1 polymer ?
#
loop_
_entity_poly.entity_id
_entity_poly.type
_entity_poly.pdbx_seq_one_letter_code
_entity_poly.pdbx_strand_id
1 'polypeptide(L)'
;MPRAFPPLRAVTPAMLALAGGGVFALAALLLGQGDGLLDTDSAMRLVEVRDLLNGQSWFDLTQRRMNVPDGLTMHWSRLVDAPLALLVRLTGSESFALAAWPLLLFTGLLFVTARLALALAPGRESRAAMAASVLLLLLCAPLFGIFAPGIIDHHGLELLLTATALLGLAERRPRVAATAVALALGVALESLPYAVVAVMLAALWLRNAPGLAFDFGVWLALAALAIFFAVVGLGGAPVCDAYSSIHAVLLTLGGAGLSVLARLPQRRQRLAGLVPLAAGLGAAVLLVNPACLGGPYAGMDPRLGPIFLARINEARPIWQFARMAPSEAIAGYGYGLFALLMTLRAPPSRARTMVLVFALAALAVATAQVRAVPFVIVFALPGLAAALAHLAYGRRLLLAVAVLGCSAASFTLAGAALEGHQHLQRRADAFRRQQGCAGAAAIALLQHQRFGRVAAFVDQGPAILARTRDGVLAGPYHRDAEGILDTYALFAGPDPRRVVARRGIDYVMTCSAAPDWEFYRAGGMSGGLVAELARGRMPSWLEPLGRAGDVALYRVRR
;
A
#
# COMPACT_ATOMS: atom_id res chain seq x y z
N MET A 1 14.29 -55.27 -20.34
CA MET A 1 13.29 -54.38 -19.71
C MET A 1 13.95 -53.05 -19.37
N PRO A 2 13.64 -51.95 -20.06
CA PRO A 2 14.15 -50.64 -19.66
C PRO A 2 13.43 -50.22 -18.37
N ARG A 3 14.20 -49.93 -17.32
CA ARG A 3 13.68 -49.40 -16.06
C ARG A 3 12.94 -48.09 -16.36
N ALA A 4 11.63 -48.08 -16.11
CA ALA A 4 10.85 -46.86 -16.14
C ALA A 4 11.50 -45.84 -15.19
N PHE A 5 11.94 -44.71 -15.73
CA PHE A 5 12.35 -43.58 -14.92
C PHE A 5 11.21 -43.24 -13.94
N PRO A 6 11.49 -42.92 -12.67
CA PRO A 6 10.46 -42.45 -11.76
C PRO A 6 9.76 -41.24 -12.39
N PRO A 7 8.42 -41.12 -12.29
CA PRO A 7 7.71 -39.98 -12.85
C PRO A 7 8.33 -38.70 -12.29
N LEU A 8 8.79 -37.81 -13.17
CA LEU A 8 9.25 -36.46 -12.81
C LEU A 8 8.20 -35.85 -11.87
N ARG A 9 8.62 -35.49 -10.64
CA ARG A 9 7.73 -34.92 -9.62
C ARG A 9 6.94 -33.76 -10.25
N ALA A 10 5.62 -33.75 -10.05
CA ALA A 10 4.76 -32.71 -10.59
C ALA A 10 5.20 -31.34 -10.07
N VAL A 11 5.49 -30.39 -10.98
CA VAL A 11 5.80 -29.01 -10.62
C VAL A 11 4.60 -28.39 -9.90
N THR A 12 4.80 -27.97 -8.66
CA THR A 12 3.74 -27.37 -7.84
C THR A 12 3.85 -25.84 -7.82
N PRO A 13 2.74 -25.12 -7.55
CA PRO A 13 2.77 -23.68 -7.28
C PRO A 13 3.78 -23.28 -6.20
N ALA A 14 3.92 -24.09 -5.14
CA ALA A 14 4.85 -23.83 -4.05
C ALA A 14 6.32 -23.89 -4.53
N MET A 15 6.68 -24.90 -5.33
CA MET A 15 8.03 -25.01 -5.88
C MET A 15 8.37 -23.82 -6.78
N LEU A 16 7.44 -23.39 -7.63
CA LEU A 16 7.63 -22.23 -8.51
C LEU A 16 7.74 -20.92 -7.72
N ALA A 17 6.90 -20.74 -6.69
CA ALA A 17 6.93 -19.56 -5.83
C ALA A 17 8.24 -19.45 -5.06
N LEU A 18 8.74 -20.55 -4.47
CA LEU A 18 10.02 -20.57 -3.77
C LEU A 18 11.20 -20.30 -4.71
N ALA A 19 11.19 -20.89 -5.91
CA ALA A 19 12.22 -20.63 -6.92
C ALA A 19 12.19 -19.16 -7.39
N GLY A 20 11.00 -18.63 -7.69
CA GLY A 20 10.83 -17.23 -8.07
C GLY A 20 11.21 -16.26 -6.95
N GLY A 21 10.83 -16.55 -5.72
CA GLY A 21 11.22 -15.78 -4.53
C GLY A 21 12.74 -15.76 -4.33
N GLY A 22 13.41 -16.90 -4.54
CA GLY A 22 14.88 -16.98 -4.51
C GLY A 22 15.54 -16.15 -5.61
N VAL A 23 15.01 -16.17 -6.84
CA VAL A 23 15.48 -15.32 -7.95
C VAL A 23 15.30 -13.84 -7.61
N PHE A 24 14.14 -13.45 -7.09
CA PHE A 24 13.86 -12.07 -6.70
C PHE A 24 14.78 -11.63 -5.55
N ALA A 25 15.00 -12.47 -4.54
CA ALA A 25 15.92 -12.19 -3.44
C ALA A 25 17.36 -12.00 -3.96
N LEU A 26 17.83 -12.86 -4.87
CA LEU A 26 19.15 -12.72 -5.49
C LEU A 26 19.24 -11.42 -6.30
N ALA A 27 18.22 -11.11 -7.11
CA ALA A 27 18.17 -9.86 -7.86
C ALA A 27 18.18 -8.65 -6.93
N ALA A 28 17.41 -8.67 -5.84
CA ALA A 28 17.39 -7.61 -4.84
C ALA A 28 18.74 -7.43 -4.13
N LEU A 29 19.49 -8.51 -3.88
CA LEU A 29 20.85 -8.46 -3.33
C LEU A 29 21.87 -7.91 -4.34
N LEU A 30 21.76 -8.28 -5.62
CA LEU A 30 22.69 -7.86 -6.68
C LEU A 30 22.43 -6.42 -7.15
N LEU A 31 21.16 -6.03 -7.22
CA LEU A 31 20.70 -4.70 -7.64
C LEU A 31 20.56 -3.73 -6.46
N GLY A 32 20.61 -4.25 -5.24
CA GLY A 32 20.59 -3.47 -4.00
C GLY A 32 21.81 -2.57 -3.91
N GLN A 33 21.70 -1.39 -4.51
CA GLN A 33 22.65 -0.31 -4.38
C GLN A 33 22.20 0.63 -3.25
N GLY A 34 23.02 0.74 -2.20
CA GLY A 34 23.22 2.00 -1.44
C GLY A 34 22.14 2.42 -0.44
N ASP A 35 22.56 2.51 0.83
CA ASP A 35 22.14 3.49 1.85
C ASP A 35 20.94 3.20 2.77
N GLY A 36 20.24 2.07 2.61
CA GLY A 36 19.14 1.72 3.52
C GLY A 36 18.06 2.81 3.58
N LEU A 37 17.87 3.53 2.47
CA LEU A 37 16.84 4.55 2.30
C LEU A 37 15.48 3.87 2.41
N LEU A 38 14.80 4.12 3.52
CA LEU A 38 13.41 3.79 3.71
C LEU A 38 12.60 4.90 3.04
N ASP A 39 11.54 4.53 2.33
CA ASP A 39 10.54 5.52 1.96
C ASP A 39 9.84 6.06 3.22
N THR A 40 9.02 7.08 3.04
CA THR A 40 8.42 7.82 4.14
C THR A 40 7.60 6.91 5.06
N ASP A 41 6.80 6.02 4.48
CA ASP A 41 5.94 5.13 5.25
C ASP A 41 6.70 3.96 5.89
N SER A 42 7.72 3.41 5.22
CA SER A 42 8.56 2.37 5.82
C SER A 42 9.43 2.93 6.95
N ALA A 43 9.89 4.18 6.86
CA ALA A 43 10.60 4.85 7.94
C ALA A 43 9.71 4.99 9.18
N MET A 44 8.47 5.42 8.99
CA MET A 44 7.50 5.53 10.08
C MET A 44 7.14 4.16 10.64
N ARG A 45 6.91 3.16 9.79
CA ARG A 45 6.66 1.77 10.21
C ARG A 45 7.78 1.24 11.08
N LEU A 46 9.04 1.49 10.71
CA LEU A 46 10.19 1.08 11.52
C LEU A 46 10.19 1.73 12.90
N VAL A 47 9.78 3.00 13.01
CA VAL A 47 9.63 3.69 14.29
C VAL A 47 8.54 3.01 15.13
N GLU A 48 7.38 2.69 14.55
CA GLU A 48 6.29 2.00 15.28
C GLU A 48 6.73 0.62 15.81
N VAL A 49 7.47 -0.13 14.99
CA VAL A 49 8.02 -1.45 15.34
C VAL A 49 9.03 -1.33 16.47
N ARG A 50 9.93 -0.34 16.43
CA ARG A 50 10.90 -0.10 17.49
C ARG A 50 10.22 0.29 18.80
N ASP A 51 9.21 1.14 18.76
CA ASP A 51 8.48 1.53 19.96
C ASP A 51 7.75 0.33 20.58
N LEU A 52 7.14 -0.54 19.75
CA LEU A 52 6.56 -1.81 20.21
C LEU A 52 7.61 -2.73 20.86
N LEU A 53 8.77 -2.88 20.23
CA LEU A 53 9.88 -3.68 20.78
C LEU A 53 10.41 -3.12 22.10
N ASN A 54 10.37 -1.79 22.27
CA ASN A 54 10.78 -1.05 23.46
C ASN A 54 9.69 -0.95 24.54
N GLY A 55 8.58 -1.68 24.39
CA GLY A 55 7.56 -1.82 25.44
C GLY A 55 6.37 -0.88 25.32
N GLN A 56 6.20 -0.17 24.20
CA GLN A 56 4.94 0.52 23.93
C GLN A 56 3.79 -0.49 23.89
N SER A 57 2.67 -0.12 24.52
CA SER A 57 1.49 -0.98 24.60
C SER A 57 0.98 -1.34 23.20
N TRP A 58 0.46 -2.54 23.05
CA TRP A 58 -0.10 -3.04 21.79
C TRP A 58 -1.16 -2.10 21.19
N PHE A 59 -2.04 -1.54 22.04
CA PHE A 59 -3.10 -0.62 21.62
C PHE A 59 -2.69 0.86 21.67
N ASP A 60 -1.48 1.18 22.12
CA ASP A 60 -0.93 2.54 22.02
C ASP A 60 -0.24 2.70 20.65
N LEU A 61 -0.90 3.44 19.75
CA LEU A 61 -0.42 3.79 18.41
C LEU A 61 0.12 5.23 18.36
N THR A 62 0.41 5.83 19.52
CA THR A 62 0.83 7.23 19.62
C THR A 62 2.32 7.39 19.36
N GLN A 63 2.64 8.11 18.30
CA GLN A 63 3.98 8.53 17.94
C GLN A 63 4.31 9.82 18.69
N ARG A 64 4.88 9.65 19.88
CA ARG A 64 5.14 10.76 20.82
C ARG A 64 6.14 11.80 20.32
N ARG A 65 6.96 11.43 19.33
CA ARG A 65 7.95 12.29 18.70
C ARG A 65 7.45 12.94 17.39
N MET A 66 6.23 12.67 16.96
CA MET A 66 5.59 13.37 15.84
C MET A 66 4.58 14.39 16.35
N ASN A 67 4.27 15.44 15.58
CA ASN A 67 3.39 16.53 16.01
C ASN A 67 3.83 17.12 17.37
N VAL A 68 5.13 17.34 17.55
CA VAL A 68 5.65 17.76 18.86
C VAL A 68 5.14 19.15 19.26
N PRO A 69 4.81 19.35 20.55
CA PRO A 69 5.01 18.44 21.69
C PRO A 69 3.86 17.44 21.95
N ASP A 70 2.83 17.44 21.12
CA ASP A 70 1.53 16.85 21.47
C ASP A 70 1.44 15.34 21.15
N GLY A 71 2.22 14.85 20.19
CA GLY A 71 2.16 13.47 19.72
C GLY A 71 1.12 13.27 18.62
N LEU A 72 1.18 12.12 17.94
CA LEU A 72 0.25 11.74 16.89
C LEU A 72 -0.21 10.29 17.02
N THR A 73 -1.51 10.03 17.11
CA THR A 73 -2.04 8.66 17.05
C THR A 73 -2.19 8.18 15.61
N MET A 74 -1.39 7.19 15.22
CA MET A 74 -1.41 6.61 13.88
C MET A 74 -2.68 5.79 13.63
N HIS A 75 -3.06 5.68 12.35
CA HIS A 75 -4.21 4.90 11.89
C HIS A 75 -3.83 3.46 11.52
N TRP A 76 -2.56 3.10 11.61
CA TRP A 76 -2.03 1.80 11.22
C TRP A 76 -2.17 0.79 12.35
N SER A 77 -2.59 -0.43 12.03
CA SER A 77 -2.72 -1.50 13.02
C SER A 77 -1.39 -2.22 13.27
N ARG A 78 -1.28 -2.87 14.44
CA ARG A 78 -0.15 -3.74 14.79
C ARG A 78 -0.07 -5.04 13.98
N LEU A 79 -1.01 -5.30 13.06
CA LEU A 79 -0.99 -6.51 12.22
C LEU A 79 0.23 -6.55 11.29
N VAL A 80 0.75 -5.39 10.90
CA VAL A 80 1.99 -5.27 10.11
C VAL A 80 3.21 -5.24 11.02
N ASP A 81 3.11 -4.53 12.16
CA ASP A 81 4.24 -4.35 13.08
C ASP A 81 4.64 -5.66 13.77
N ALA A 82 3.67 -6.48 14.17
CA ALA A 82 3.91 -7.69 14.93
C ALA A 82 4.81 -8.71 14.21
N PRO A 83 4.55 -9.09 12.94
CA PRO A 83 5.45 -10.00 12.23
C PRO A 83 6.85 -9.39 12.00
N LEU A 84 6.96 -8.08 11.77
CA LEU A 84 8.24 -7.39 11.68
C LEU A 84 9.00 -7.46 13.02
N ALA A 85 8.36 -7.09 14.12
CA ALA A 85 8.92 -7.17 15.47
C ALA A 85 9.34 -8.61 15.84
N LEU A 86 8.56 -9.60 15.42
CA LEU A 86 8.89 -11.01 15.62
C LEU A 86 10.16 -11.39 14.84
N LEU A 87 10.29 -10.99 13.57
CA LEU A 87 11.51 -11.22 12.78
C LEU A 87 12.73 -10.60 13.46
N VAL A 88 12.61 -9.37 13.98
CA VAL A 88 13.69 -8.72 14.72
C VAL A 88 14.04 -9.50 15.98
N ARG A 89 13.05 -9.92 16.79
CA ARG A 89 13.32 -10.69 18.03
C ARG A 89 13.93 -12.06 17.76
N LEU A 90 13.48 -12.77 16.74
CA LEU A 90 13.98 -14.12 16.43
C LEU A 90 15.40 -14.10 15.86
N THR A 91 15.79 -13.04 15.16
CA THR A 91 17.08 -12.96 14.46
C THR A 91 18.08 -12.02 15.12
N GLY A 92 17.64 -11.16 16.03
CA GLY A 92 18.44 -10.08 16.60
C GLY A 92 18.81 -8.98 15.60
N SER A 93 18.15 -8.92 14.42
CA SER A 93 18.57 -8.06 13.32
C SER A 93 17.41 -7.32 12.66
N GLU A 94 17.40 -5.99 12.79
CA GLU A 94 16.49 -5.11 12.05
C GLU A 94 16.72 -5.19 10.54
N SER A 95 17.98 -5.20 10.10
CA SER A 95 18.32 -5.28 8.67
C SER A 95 17.84 -6.58 8.04
N PHE A 96 17.88 -7.69 8.79
CA PHE A 96 17.28 -8.95 8.34
C PHE A 96 15.76 -8.82 8.18
N ALA A 97 15.06 -8.24 9.15
CA ALA A 97 13.60 -8.05 9.05
C ALA A 97 13.21 -7.13 7.87
N LEU A 98 13.94 -6.03 7.67
CA LEU A 98 13.75 -5.10 6.55
C LEU A 98 13.94 -5.76 5.18
N ALA A 99 14.85 -6.73 5.07
CA ALA A 99 15.06 -7.47 3.84
C ALA A 99 14.07 -8.64 3.69
N ALA A 100 13.84 -9.42 4.75
CA ALA A 100 13.08 -10.65 4.69
C ALA A 100 11.58 -10.41 4.54
N TRP A 101 11.01 -9.40 5.21
CA TRP A 101 9.56 -9.18 5.23
C TRP A 101 8.97 -8.97 3.83
N PRO A 102 9.49 -8.05 2.99
CA PRO A 102 8.93 -7.83 1.65
C PRO A 102 9.12 -9.06 0.75
N LEU A 103 10.24 -9.79 0.90
CA LEU A 103 10.53 -11.02 0.16
C LEU A 103 9.55 -12.16 0.50
N LEU A 104 9.18 -12.30 1.77
CA LEU A 104 8.20 -13.28 2.23
C LEU A 104 6.81 -12.98 1.64
N LEU A 105 6.40 -11.71 1.66
CA LEU A 105 5.14 -11.28 1.06
C LEU A 105 5.11 -11.52 -0.45
N PHE A 106 6.19 -11.16 -1.16
CA PHE A 106 6.30 -11.38 -2.60
C PHE A 106 6.27 -12.87 -2.96
N THR A 107 6.95 -13.71 -2.18
CA THR A 107 6.92 -15.17 -2.35
C THR A 107 5.51 -15.72 -2.14
N GLY A 108 4.78 -15.23 -1.13
CA GLY A 108 3.36 -15.53 -0.94
C GLY A 108 2.52 -15.12 -2.15
N LEU A 109 2.79 -13.94 -2.72
CA LEU A 109 2.06 -13.42 -3.88
C LEU A 109 2.34 -14.25 -5.14
N LEU A 110 3.58 -14.68 -5.37
CA LEU A 110 3.95 -15.63 -6.43
C LEU A 110 3.17 -16.94 -6.30
N PHE A 111 3.03 -17.46 -5.07
CA PHE A 111 2.23 -18.67 -4.81
C PHE A 111 0.75 -18.46 -5.15
N VAL A 112 0.15 -17.38 -4.66
CA VAL A 112 -1.27 -17.08 -4.87
C VAL A 112 -1.58 -16.86 -6.35
N THR A 113 -0.75 -16.10 -7.06
CA THR A 113 -0.93 -15.84 -8.50
C THR A 113 -0.72 -17.09 -9.35
N ALA A 114 0.28 -17.92 -9.03
CA ALA A 114 0.45 -19.22 -9.68
C ALA A 114 -0.77 -20.13 -9.45
N ARG A 115 -1.34 -20.14 -8.24
CA ARG A 115 -2.57 -20.89 -7.94
C ARG A 115 -3.78 -20.38 -8.72
N LEU A 116 -3.92 -19.05 -8.86
CA LEU A 116 -4.96 -18.47 -9.71
C LEU A 116 -4.78 -18.87 -11.18
N ALA A 117 -3.55 -18.82 -11.71
CA ALA A 117 -3.24 -19.24 -13.07
C ALA A 117 -3.57 -20.73 -13.30
N LEU A 118 -3.28 -21.59 -12.32
CA LEU A 118 -3.70 -23.00 -12.32
C LEU A 118 -5.23 -23.15 -12.36
N ALA A 119 -5.96 -22.39 -11.55
CA ALA A 119 -7.43 -22.43 -11.51
C ALA A 119 -8.08 -21.90 -12.80
N LEU A 120 -7.39 -21.02 -13.53
CA LEU A 120 -7.81 -20.45 -14.82
C LEU A 120 -7.57 -21.40 -16.00
N ALA A 121 -6.46 -22.14 -15.99
CA ALA A 121 -6.06 -23.07 -17.05
C ALA A 121 -5.76 -24.49 -16.49
N PRO A 122 -6.78 -25.19 -15.93
CA PRO A 122 -6.59 -26.54 -15.43
C PRO A 122 -6.28 -27.52 -16.58
N GLY A 123 -5.43 -28.52 -16.32
CA GLY A 123 -5.10 -29.57 -17.29
C GLY A 123 -3.72 -29.39 -17.94
N ARG A 124 -3.62 -29.63 -19.25
CA ARG A 124 -2.33 -29.73 -19.97
C ARG A 124 -1.54 -28.41 -20.02
N GLU A 125 -2.24 -27.27 -19.92
CA GLU A 125 -1.67 -25.92 -19.94
C GLU A 125 -1.22 -25.43 -18.55
N SER A 126 -1.63 -26.11 -17.48
CA SER A 126 -1.44 -25.66 -16.09
C SER A 126 -0.01 -25.26 -15.75
N ARG A 127 0.97 -26.11 -16.10
CA ARG A 127 2.39 -25.82 -15.84
C ARG A 127 2.88 -24.57 -16.56
N ALA A 128 2.44 -24.38 -17.80
CA ALA A 128 2.79 -23.21 -18.60
C ALA A 128 2.15 -21.94 -18.03
N ALA A 129 0.88 -21.99 -17.64
CA ALA A 129 0.17 -20.86 -17.02
C ALA A 129 0.80 -20.46 -15.68
N MET A 130 1.12 -21.42 -14.80
CA MET A 130 1.80 -21.14 -13.53
C MET A 130 3.19 -20.52 -13.74
N ALA A 131 4.00 -21.09 -14.63
CA ALA A 131 5.33 -20.57 -14.93
C ALA A 131 5.27 -19.16 -15.56
N ALA A 132 4.36 -18.95 -16.52
CA ALA A 132 4.13 -17.63 -17.11
C ALA A 132 3.70 -16.61 -16.06
N SER A 133 2.83 -16.98 -15.12
CA SER A 133 2.40 -16.08 -14.03
C SER A 133 3.57 -15.66 -13.15
N VAL A 134 4.42 -16.61 -12.75
CA VAL A 134 5.62 -16.32 -11.95
C VAL A 134 6.59 -15.43 -12.71
N LEU A 135 6.87 -15.73 -13.99
CA LEU A 135 7.79 -14.94 -14.81
C LEU A 135 7.26 -13.52 -15.08
N LEU A 136 5.98 -13.37 -15.39
CA LEU A 136 5.36 -12.06 -15.59
C LEU A 136 5.43 -11.21 -14.33
N LEU A 137 5.21 -11.80 -13.15
CA LEU A 137 5.29 -11.11 -11.87
C LEU A 137 6.75 -10.72 -11.53
N LEU A 138 7.72 -11.61 -11.80
CA LEU A 138 9.15 -11.31 -11.66
C LEU A 138 9.64 -10.21 -12.59
N LEU A 139 9.00 -10.02 -13.75
CA LEU A 139 9.30 -8.96 -14.71
C LEU A 139 8.42 -7.72 -14.52
N CYS A 140 7.70 -7.62 -13.39
CA CYS A 140 6.74 -6.56 -13.15
C CYS A 140 7.38 -5.35 -12.43
N ALA A 141 8.10 -4.51 -13.17
CA ALA A 141 8.79 -3.32 -12.64
C ALA A 141 7.92 -2.46 -11.69
N PRO A 142 6.63 -2.16 -11.97
CA PRO A 142 5.80 -1.38 -11.05
C PRO A 142 5.62 -1.98 -9.65
N LEU A 143 5.73 -3.31 -9.51
CA LEU A 143 5.60 -3.99 -8.22
C LEU A 143 6.92 -4.11 -7.46
N PHE A 144 8.07 -3.96 -8.13
CA PHE A 144 9.37 -3.99 -7.44
C PHE A 144 9.45 -2.93 -6.35
N GLY A 145 8.90 -1.73 -6.57
CA GLY A 145 8.89 -0.65 -5.58
C GLY A 145 8.15 -0.99 -4.28
N ILE A 146 7.26 -1.99 -4.28
CA ILE A 146 6.48 -2.41 -3.09
C ILE A 146 7.18 -3.56 -2.34
N PHE A 147 7.92 -4.39 -3.06
CA PHE A 147 8.53 -5.61 -2.51
C PHE A 147 10.06 -5.52 -2.38
N ALA A 148 10.65 -4.36 -2.69
CA ALA A 148 12.08 -4.14 -2.52
C ALA A 148 12.48 -4.19 -1.03
N PRO A 149 13.67 -4.71 -0.70
CA PRO A 149 14.20 -4.66 0.66
C PRO A 149 14.16 -3.24 1.23
N GLY A 150 13.70 -3.11 2.47
CA GLY A 150 13.51 -1.81 3.14
C GLY A 150 12.12 -1.21 2.97
N ILE A 151 11.33 -1.66 1.98
CA ILE A 151 9.93 -1.23 1.81
C ILE A 151 9.04 -2.14 2.67
N ILE A 152 8.83 -1.74 3.91
CA ILE A 152 8.14 -2.55 4.93
C ILE A 152 6.74 -2.06 5.26
N ASP A 153 6.20 -1.15 4.47
CA ASP A 153 4.84 -0.67 4.63
C ASP A 153 3.77 -1.74 4.23
N HIS A 154 2.50 -1.43 4.49
CA HIS A 154 1.36 -2.34 4.46
C HIS A 154 0.89 -2.77 3.05
N HIS A 155 1.22 -2.01 2.01
CA HIS A 155 0.79 -2.26 0.63
C HIS A 155 1.07 -3.70 0.13
N GLY A 156 2.25 -4.25 0.42
CA GLY A 156 2.61 -5.62 0.00
C GLY A 156 1.73 -6.69 0.65
N LEU A 157 1.34 -6.49 1.91
CA LEU A 157 0.46 -7.39 2.65
C LEU A 157 -0.98 -7.27 2.15
N GLU A 158 -1.45 -6.07 1.82
CA GLU A 158 -2.77 -5.86 1.22
C GLU A 158 -2.91 -6.57 -0.13
N LEU A 159 -1.92 -6.44 -1.02
CA LEU A 159 -1.92 -7.13 -2.30
C LEU A 159 -2.00 -8.65 -2.13
N LEU A 160 -1.24 -9.20 -1.18
CA LEU A 160 -1.27 -10.62 -0.86
C LEU A 160 -2.64 -11.06 -0.31
N LEU A 161 -3.20 -10.34 0.66
CA LEU A 161 -4.45 -10.71 1.31
C LEU A 161 -5.63 -10.57 0.35
N THR A 162 -5.71 -9.50 -0.43
CA THR A 162 -6.78 -9.31 -1.41
C THR A 162 -6.69 -10.31 -2.57
N ALA A 163 -5.49 -10.66 -3.04
CA ALA A 163 -5.30 -11.75 -4.00
C ALA A 163 -5.67 -13.12 -3.40
N THR A 164 -5.41 -13.33 -2.10
CA THR A 164 -5.81 -14.54 -1.37
C THR A 164 -7.33 -14.63 -1.25
N ALA A 165 -8.02 -13.50 -1.04
CA ALA A 165 -9.48 -13.45 -1.05
C ALA A 165 -10.05 -13.87 -2.41
N LEU A 166 -9.47 -13.32 -3.49
CA LEU A 166 -9.81 -13.70 -4.87
C LEU A 166 -9.57 -15.19 -5.13
N LEU A 167 -8.42 -15.75 -4.70
CA LEU A 167 -8.14 -17.17 -4.81
C LEU A 167 -9.15 -18.02 -4.04
N GLY A 168 -9.51 -17.63 -2.83
CA GLY A 168 -10.53 -18.31 -2.03
C GLY A 168 -11.89 -18.36 -2.73
N LEU A 169 -12.31 -17.26 -3.38
CA LEU A 169 -13.57 -17.22 -4.15
C LEU A 169 -13.51 -18.07 -5.43
N ALA A 170 -12.36 -18.06 -6.12
CA ALA A 170 -12.11 -18.85 -7.33
C ALA A 170 -12.15 -20.35 -7.03
N GLU A 171 -11.49 -20.79 -5.96
CA GLU A 171 -11.40 -22.20 -5.53
C GLU A 171 -12.56 -22.65 -4.63
N ARG A 172 -13.57 -21.79 -4.39
CA ARG A 172 -14.70 -22.07 -3.47
C ARG A 172 -14.24 -22.48 -2.06
N ARG A 173 -13.24 -21.77 -1.54
CA ARG A 173 -12.75 -21.86 -0.15
C ARG A 173 -13.28 -20.65 0.63
N PRO A 174 -14.56 -20.65 1.03
CA PRO A 174 -15.22 -19.49 1.64
C PRO A 174 -14.51 -18.99 2.90
N ARG A 175 -13.96 -19.91 3.71
CA ARG A 175 -13.23 -19.59 4.94
C ARG A 175 -11.97 -18.78 4.68
N VAL A 176 -11.20 -19.18 3.67
CA VAL A 176 -9.98 -18.47 3.22
C VAL A 176 -10.37 -17.09 2.70
N ALA A 177 -11.40 -17.01 1.86
CA ALA A 177 -11.85 -15.75 1.29
C ALA A 177 -12.31 -14.75 2.38
N ALA A 178 -13.17 -15.20 3.29
CA ALA A 178 -13.72 -14.37 4.36
C ALA A 178 -12.64 -13.88 5.33
N THR A 179 -11.73 -14.78 5.74
CA THR A 179 -10.64 -14.42 6.65
C THR A 179 -9.67 -13.44 6.00
N ALA A 180 -9.33 -13.64 4.72
CA ALA A 180 -8.46 -12.74 3.99
C ALA A 180 -9.09 -11.35 3.80
N VAL A 181 -10.41 -11.26 3.57
CA VAL A 181 -11.14 -9.99 3.53
C VAL A 181 -11.06 -9.26 4.87
N ALA A 182 -11.35 -9.93 5.98
CA ALA A 182 -11.30 -9.31 7.30
C ALA A 182 -9.89 -8.85 7.68
N LEU A 183 -8.87 -9.68 7.38
CA LEU A 183 -7.46 -9.32 7.62
C LEU A 183 -7.02 -8.13 6.76
N ALA A 184 -7.38 -8.11 5.47
CA ALA A 184 -7.03 -7.00 4.57
C ALA A 184 -7.57 -5.68 5.10
N LEU A 185 -8.85 -5.64 5.49
CA LEU A 185 -9.45 -4.44 6.10
C LEU A 185 -8.85 -4.07 7.46
N GLY A 186 -8.42 -5.06 8.24
CA GLY A 186 -7.69 -4.84 9.48
C GLY A 186 -6.32 -4.22 9.29
N VAL A 187 -5.69 -4.45 8.13
CA VAL A 187 -4.41 -3.86 7.74
C VAL A 187 -4.61 -2.43 7.24
N ALA A 188 -5.47 -2.25 6.24
CA ALA A 188 -5.81 -0.93 5.71
C ALA A 188 -7.15 -0.92 4.96
N LEU A 189 -7.81 0.24 4.96
CA LEU A 189 -9.12 0.42 4.32
C LEU A 189 -9.02 0.66 2.81
N GLU A 190 -7.83 0.76 2.24
CA GLU A 190 -7.63 0.76 0.79
C GLU A 190 -8.20 -0.51 0.13
N SER A 191 -8.18 -1.61 0.88
CA SER A 191 -8.79 -2.88 0.50
C SER A 191 -10.33 -2.89 0.47
N LEU A 192 -11.01 -1.82 0.93
CA LEU A 192 -12.48 -1.77 1.06
C LEU A 192 -13.25 -2.05 -0.24
N PRO A 193 -12.91 -1.45 -1.40
CA PRO A 193 -13.62 -1.74 -2.66
C PRO A 193 -13.56 -3.23 -3.01
N TYR A 194 -12.43 -3.89 -2.76
CA TYR A 194 -12.22 -5.30 -3.08
C TYR A 194 -12.91 -6.23 -2.09
N ALA A 195 -12.95 -5.84 -0.81
CA ALA A 195 -13.74 -6.52 0.20
C ALA A 195 -15.24 -6.52 -0.14
N VAL A 196 -15.78 -5.38 -0.58
CA VAL A 196 -17.18 -5.27 -1.02
C VAL A 196 -17.45 -6.21 -2.20
N VAL A 197 -16.58 -6.20 -3.21
CA VAL A 197 -16.68 -7.13 -4.35
C VAL A 197 -16.64 -8.59 -3.89
N ALA A 198 -15.74 -8.94 -2.97
CA ALA A 198 -15.64 -10.29 -2.44
C ALA A 198 -16.94 -10.74 -1.74
N VAL A 199 -17.50 -9.88 -0.89
CA VAL A 199 -18.77 -10.14 -0.19
C VAL A 199 -19.94 -10.26 -1.17
N MET A 200 -20.01 -9.39 -2.18
CA MET A 200 -21.04 -9.49 -3.23
C MET A 200 -20.96 -10.81 -3.99
N LEU A 201 -19.76 -11.24 -4.38
CA LEU A 201 -19.54 -12.51 -5.07
C LEU A 201 -19.86 -13.72 -4.19
N ALA A 202 -19.58 -13.63 -2.88
CA ALA A 202 -19.99 -14.64 -1.91
C ALA A 202 -21.51 -14.68 -1.73
N ALA A 203 -22.19 -13.53 -1.71
CA ALA A 203 -23.65 -13.46 -1.63
C ALA A 203 -24.34 -14.11 -2.83
N LEU A 204 -23.72 -14.12 -4.02
CA LEU A 204 -24.25 -14.86 -5.18
C LEU A 204 -24.36 -16.37 -4.93
N TRP A 205 -23.60 -16.94 -3.98
CA TRP A 205 -23.74 -18.34 -3.58
C TRP A 205 -25.10 -18.65 -2.96
N LEU A 206 -25.82 -17.65 -2.42
CA LEU A 206 -27.21 -17.84 -1.95
C LEU A 206 -28.14 -18.41 -3.02
N ARG A 207 -27.83 -18.22 -4.31
CA ARG A 207 -28.63 -18.75 -5.42
C ARG A 207 -28.62 -20.28 -5.44
N ASN A 208 -27.43 -20.87 -5.52
CA ASN A 208 -27.25 -22.28 -5.90
C ASN A 208 -26.25 -23.04 -5.01
N ALA A 209 -25.54 -22.37 -4.10
CA ALA A 209 -24.56 -22.97 -3.21
C ALA A 209 -24.64 -22.37 -1.79
N PRO A 210 -25.81 -22.38 -1.13
CA PRO A 210 -26.03 -21.68 0.13
C PRO A 210 -25.05 -22.12 1.23
N GLY A 211 -24.57 -23.37 1.24
CA GLY A 211 -23.54 -23.82 2.18
C GLY A 211 -22.24 -23.01 2.10
N LEU A 212 -21.82 -22.57 0.90
CA LEU A 212 -20.64 -21.71 0.74
C LEU A 212 -20.89 -20.29 1.24
N ALA A 213 -22.10 -19.74 1.00
CA ALA A 213 -22.51 -18.45 1.56
C ALA A 213 -22.55 -18.50 3.09
N PHE A 214 -23.07 -19.60 3.65
CA PHE A 214 -23.11 -19.84 5.09
C PHE A 214 -21.71 -19.82 5.69
N ASP A 215 -20.81 -20.66 5.17
CA ASP A 215 -19.43 -20.75 5.65
C ASP A 215 -18.68 -19.41 5.50
N PHE A 216 -18.88 -18.69 4.40
CA PHE A 216 -18.25 -17.39 4.20
C PHE A 216 -18.75 -16.39 5.24
N GLY A 217 -20.07 -16.30 5.45
CA GLY A 217 -20.67 -15.37 6.39
C GLY A 217 -20.21 -15.61 7.84
N VAL A 218 -20.14 -16.89 8.26
CA VAL A 218 -19.68 -17.25 9.62
C VAL A 218 -18.23 -16.84 9.81
N TRP A 219 -17.36 -17.20 8.87
CA TRP A 219 -15.94 -16.87 8.97
C TRP A 219 -15.67 -15.38 8.83
N LEU A 220 -16.48 -14.64 8.07
CA LEU A 220 -16.35 -13.19 7.99
C LEU A 220 -16.69 -12.55 9.33
N ALA A 221 -17.78 -12.98 9.96
CA ALA A 221 -18.19 -12.46 11.26
C ALA A 221 -17.19 -12.81 12.37
N LEU A 222 -16.72 -14.06 12.41
CA LEU A 222 -15.72 -14.49 13.40
C LEU A 222 -14.39 -13.77 13.20
N ALA A 223 -13.90 -13.66 11.95
CA ALA A 223 -12.66 -12.96 11.67
C ALA A 223 -12.79 -11.46 11.97
N ALA A 224 -13.90 -10.83 11.63
CA ALA A 224 -14.14 -9.42 11.97
C ALA A 224 -14.09 -9.17 13.48
N LEU A 225 -14.76 -10.00 14.29
CA LEU A 225 -14.67 -9.92 15.74
C LEU A 225 -13.25 -10.15 16.26
N ALA A 226 -12.54 -11.17 15.73
CA ALA A 226 -11.17 -11.44 16.12
C ALA A 226 -10.25 -10.23 15.83
N ILE A 227 -10.39 -9.60 14.67
CA ILE A 227 -9.64 -8.40 14.30
C ILE A 227 -10.04 -7.20 15.16
N PHE A 228 -11.32 -7.04 15.48
CA PHE A 228 -11.76 -6.01 16.42
C PHE A 228 -11.05 -6.14 17.78
N PHE A 229 -11.02 -7.33 18.37
CA PHE A 229 -10.31 -7.53 19.63
C PHE A 229 -8.79 -7.41 19.49
N ALA A 230 -8.22 -7.80 18.34
CA ALA A 230 -6.80 -7.72 18.10
C ALA A 230 -6.31 -6.30 17.76
N VAL A 231 -7.11 -5.44 17.15
CA VAL A 231 -6.65 -4.13 16.64
C VAL A 231 -7.25 -2.96 17.41
N VAL A 232 -8.51 -3.10 17.87
CA VAL A 232 -9.32 -2.00 18.37
C VAL A 232 -9.57 -2.10 19.88
N GLY A 233 -9.89 -3.30 20.37
CA GLY A 233 -10.23 -3.55 21.77
C GLY A 233 -11.61 -3.03 22.19
N LEU A 234 -12.01 -3.34 23.43
CA LEU A 234 -13.37 -3.11 23.96
C LEU A 234 -13.79 -1.63 24.12
N GLY A 235 -12.90 -0.67 23.88
CA GLY A 235 -13.16 0.77 24.02
C GLY A 235 -12.95 1.60 22.75
N GLY A 236 -12.75 0.96 21.59
CA GLY A 236 -12.32 1.70 20.40
C GLY A 236 -13.43 2.50 19.70
N ALA A 237 -13.10 3.74 19.35
CA ALA A 237 -13.99 4.68 18.67
C ALA A 237 -14.30 4.26 17.22
N PRO A 238 -15.49 4.59 16.68
CA PRO A 238 -15.89 4.26 15.32
C PRO A 238 -15.28 5.23 14.29
N VAL A 239 -13.96 5.16 14.06
CA VAL A 239 -13.27 5.99 13.04
C VAL A 239 -13.42 5.42 11.62
N CYS A 240 -13.32 6.28 10.61
CA CYS A 240 -13.59 5.93 9.21
C CYS A 240 -12.33 5.62 8.38
N ASP A 241 -11.15 5.96 8.87
CA ASP A 241 -9.85 5.88 8.18
C ASP A 241 -9.00 4.69 8.62
N ALA A 242 -9.48 3.90 9.59
CA ALA A 242 -8.87 2.67 10.07
C ALA A 242 -9.94 1.64 10.41
N TYR A 243 -9.55 0.36 10.49
CA TYR A 243 -10.42 -0.67 11.05
C TYR A 243 -10.83 -0.29 12.47
N SER A 244 -12.13 -0.31 12.74
CA SER A 244 -12.72 0.26 13.95
C SER A 244 -14.04 -0.45 14.29
N SER A 245 -14.72 -0.02 15.36
CA SER A 245 -15.99 -0.61 15.78
C SER A 245 -17.06 -0.59 14.70
N ILE A 246 -17.14 0.47 13.87
CA ILE A 246 -18.10 0.50 12.75
C ILE A 246 -17.83 -0.61 11.73
N HIS A 247 -16.57 -0.82 11.33
CA HIS A 247 -16.20 -1.89 10.40
C HIS A 247 -16.46 -3.28 10.99
N ALA A 248 -16.14 -3.47 12.27
CA ALA A 248 -16.42 -4.70 12.99
C ALA A 248 -17.92 -5.01 13.04
N VAL A 249 -18.75 -4.02 13.37
CA VAL A 249 -20.22 -4.16 13.39
C VAL A 249 -20.73 -4.53 11.99
N LEU A 250 -20.32 -3.81 10.95
CA LEU A 250 -20.80 -4.05 9.58
C LEU A 250 -20.42 -5.44 9.06
N LEU A 251 -19.17 -5.86 9.25
CA LEU A 251 -18.71 -7.18 8.78
C LEU A 251 -19.32 -8.32 9.60
N THR A 252 -19.51 -8.11 10.91
CA THR A 252 -20.14 -9.10 11.80
C THR A 252 -21.62 -9.28 11.46
N LEU A 253 -22.38 -8.18 11.39
CA LEU A 253 -23.80 -8.22 11.04
C LEU A 253 -24.00 -8.69 9.59
N GLY A 254 -23.17 -8.23 8.66
CA GLY A 254 -23.23 -8.64 7.26
C GLY A 254 -22.92 -10.12 7.07
N GLY A 255 -21.86 -10.62 7.72
CA GLY A 255 -21.48 -12.02 7.73
C GLY A 255 -22.54 -12.91 8.37
N ALA A 256 -22.97 -12.57 9.60
CA ALA A 256 -24.02 -13.32 10.30
C ALA A 256 -25.35 -13.30 9.54
N GLY A 257 -25.74 -12.15 9.00
CA GLY A 257 -26.93 -11.99 8.16
C GLY A 257 -26.85 -12.88 6.91
N LEU A 258 -25.72 -12.90 6.21
CA LEU A 258 -25.51 -13.79 5.06
C LEU A 258 -25.65 -15.26 5.45
N SER A 259 -25.13 -15.66 6.61
CA SER A 259 -25.27 -17.03 7.13
C SER A 259 -26.71 -17.38 7.50
N VAL A 260 -27.45 -16.47 8.12
CA VAL A 260 -28.88 -16.65 8.41
C VAL A 260 -29.67 -16.80 7.11
N LEU A 261 -29.45 -15.90 6.14
CA LEU A 261 -30.10 -15.97 4.83
C LEU A 261 -29.79 -17.30 4.14
N ALA A 262 -28.57 -17.80 4.21
CA ALA A 262 -28.20 -19.08 3.61
C ALA A 262 -29.00 -20.29 4.14
N ARG A 263 -29.58 -20.20 5.34
CA ARG A 263 -30.42 -21.26 5.93
C ARG A 263 -31.88 -21.21 5.49
N LEU A 264 -32.33 -20.13 4.84
CA LEU A 264 -33.72 -20.04 4.38
C LEU A 264 -33.99 -21.07 3.26
N PRO A 265 -35.13 -21.80 3.32
CA PRO A 265 -35.37 -22.93 2.44
C PRO A 265 -35.47 -22.50 0.97
N GLN A 266 -36.23 -21.43 0.71
CA GLN A 266 -36.53 -21.00 -0.65
C GLN A 266 -35.48 -20.01 -1.17
N ARG A 267 -34.99 -20.24 -2.40
CA ARG A 267 -34.06 -19.32 -3.09
C ARG A 267 -34.59 -17.88 -3.15
N ARG A 268 -35.90 -17.70 -3.36
CA ARG A 268 -36.53 -16.36 -3.40
C ARG A 268 -36.40 -15.65 -2.06
N GLN A 269 -36.64 -16.33 -0.94
CA GLN A 269 -36.48 -15.78 0.41
C GLN A 269 -35.03 -15.39 0.70
N ARG A 270 -34.07 -16.27 0.34
CA ARG A 270 -32.62 -15.99 0.49
C ARG A 270 -32.21 -14.69 -0.20
N LEU A 271 -32.65 -14.52 -1.45
CA LEU A 271 -32.31 -13.34 -2.25
C LEU A 271 -33.09 -12.10 -1.81
N ALA A 272 -34.38 -12.22 -1.50
CA ALA A 272 -35.20 -11.11 -1.02
C ALA A 272 -34.68 -10.58 0.33
N GLY A 273 -34.17 -11.45 1.20
CA GLY A 273 -33.60 -11.07 2.49
C GLY A 273 -32.31 -10.25 2.42
N LEU A 274 -31.65 -10.15 1.25
CA LEU A 274 -30.53 -9.23 1.06
C LEU A 274 -30.95 -7.76 1.19
N VAL A 275 -32.20 -7.42 0.84
CA VAL A 275 -32.73 -6.05 0.93
C VAL A 275 -32.81 -5.57 2.39
N PRO A 276 -33.52 -6.26 3.31
CA PRO A 276 -33.55 -5.85 4.71
C PRO A 276 -32.17 -5.95 5.37
N LEU A 277 -31.31 -6.90 4.97
CA LEU A 277 -29.93 -6.95 5.46
C LEU A 277 -29.14 -5.69 5.07
N ALA A 278 -29.19 -5.28 3.79
CA ALA A 278 -28.53 -4.07 3.33
C ALA A 278 -29.09 -2.81 4.01
N ALA A 279 -30.41 -2.73 4.18
CA ALA A 279 -31.06 -1.64 4.90
C ALA A 279 -30.60 -1.58 6.37
N GLY A 280 -30.51 -2.72 7.06
CA GLY A 280 -30.02 -2.82 8.43
C GLY A 280 -28.55 -2.41 8.56
N LEU A 281 -27.70 -2.79 7.61
CA LEU A 281 -26.30 -2.34 7.57
C LEU A 281 -26.19 -0.83 7.31
N GLY A 282 -27.00 -0.28 6.42
CA GLY A 282 -27.08 1.17 6.20
C GLY A 282 -27.52 1.93 7.44
N ALA A 283 -28.54 1.42 8.15
CA ALA A 283 -28.96 1.96 9.44
C ALA A 283 -27.84 1.88 10.49
N ALA A 284 -27.07 0.78 10.53
CA ALA A 284 -25.93 0.64 11.44
C ALA A 284 -24.86 1.71 11.18
N VAL A 285 -24.57 2.05 9.91
CA VAL A 285 -23.66 3.17 9.59
C VAL A 285 -24.18 4.48 10.20
N LEU A 286 -25.45 4.79 9.95
CA LEU A 286 -26.09 6.03 10.42
C LEU A 286 -26.13 6.13 11.94
N LEU A 287 -26.30 5.01 12.64
CA LEU A 287 -26.38 4.96 14.10
C LEU A 287 -25.00 4.97 14.78
N VAL A 288 -23.98 4.34 14.18
CA VAL A 288 -22.66 4.20 14.79
C VAL A 288 -21.77 5.41 14.49
N ASN A 289 -21.63 5.77 13.21
CA ASN A 289 -20.95 7.00 12.81
C ASN A 289 -21.38 7.42 11.38
N PRO A 290 -22.32 8.38 11.24
CA PRO A 290 -22.80 8.81 9.93
C PRO A 290 -21.73 9.55 9.10
N ALA A 291 -20.67 10.08 9.73
CA ALA A 291 -19.60 10.75 9.01
C ALA A 291 -18.90 9.81 8.01
N CYS A 292 -18.87 8.49 8.27
CA CYS A 292 -18.22 7.53 7.38
C CYS A 292 -18.91 7.40 6.00
N LEU A 293 -20.11 7.96 5.82
CA LEU A 293 -20.71 8.12 4.49
C LEU A 293 -19.92 9.07 3.57
N GLY A 294 -19.14 9.99 4.15
CA GLY A 294 -18.22 10.86 3.42
C GLY A 294 -16.90 10.18 3.03
N GLY A 295 -16.73 8.90 3.36
CA GLY A 295 -15.51 8.13 3.10
C GLY A 295 -14.43 8.28 4.20
N PRO A 296 -13.22 7.74 3.97
CA PRO A 296 -12.19 7.66 5.01
C PRO A 296 -11.68 9.03 5.47
N TYR A 297 -11.74 10.05 4.60
CA TYR A 297 -11.29 11.41 4.92
C TYR A 297 -12.38 12.31 5.50
N ALA A 298 -13.58 11.80 5.80
CA ALA A 298 -14.69 12.62 6.27
C ALA A 298 -14.41 13.38 7.58
N GLY A 299 -13.53 12.84 8.44
CA GLY A 299 -13.10 13.47 9.69
C GLY A 299 -11.83 14.33 9.57
N MET A 300 -11.26 14.47 8.37
CA MET A 300 -10.04 15.26 8.14
C MET A 300 -10.35 16.75 8.22
N ASP A 301 -9.43 17.55 8.79
CA ASP A 301 -9.54 19.02 8.78
C ASP A 301 -9.63 19.52 7.31
N PRO A 302 -10.71 20.21 6.92
CA PRO A 302 -10.90 20.69 5.56
C PRO A 302 -9.77 21.61 5.04
N ARG A 303 -9.04 22.30 5.93
CA ARG A 303 -7.90 23.15 5.56
C ARG A 303 -6.75 22.37 4.93
N LEU A 304 -6.63 21.06 5.22
CA LEU A 304 -5.62 20.19 4.62
C LEU A 304 -5.86 19.89 3.15
N GLY A 305 -7.12 19.96 2.69
CA GLY A 305 -7.51 19.66 1.31
C GLY A 305 -6.61 20.35 0.27
N PRO A 306 -6.57 21.70 0.23
CA PRO A 306 -5.80 22.43 -0.77
C PRO A 306 -4.27 22.41 -0.58
N ILE A 307 -3.78 22.28 0.65
CA ILE A 307 -2.33 22.41 0.96
C ILE A 307 -1.59 21.08 1.05
N PHE A 308 -2.31 19.97 1.31
CA PHE A 308 -1.75 18.65 1.55
C PHE A 308 -2.40 17.58 0.66
N LEU A 309 -3.70 17.29 0.84
CA LEU A 309 -4.34 16.13 0.18
C LEU A 309 -4.31 16.23 -1.35
N ALA A 310 -4.58 17.40 -1.92
CA ALA A 310 -4.53 17.64 -3.37
C ALA A 310 -3.12 17.47 -3.98
N ARG A 311 -2.07 17.45 -3.14
CA ARG A 311 -0.68 17.35 -3.56
C ARG A 311 -0.13 15.92 -3.49
N ILE A 312 -0.86 14.98 -2.90
CA ILE A 312 -0.49 13.56 -2.88
C ILE A 312 -0.60 13.00 -4.31
N ASN A 313 0.54 12.68 -4.93
CA ASN A 313 0.59 12.29 -6.34
C ASN A 313 -0.18 11.01 -6.66
N GLU A 314 -0.16 10.04 -5.75
CA GLU A 314 -0.79 8.74 -5.91
C GLU A 314 -2.32 8.76 -5.72
N ALA A 315 -2.85 9.76 -5.01
CA ALA A 315 -4.29 9.97 -4.84
C ALA A 315 -4.93 10.67 -6.05
N ARG A 316 -4.13 11.01 -7.08
CA ARG A 316 -4.63 11.69 -8.28
C ARG A 316 -5.27 10.72 -9.26
N PRO A 317 -6.22 11.21 -10.07
CA PRO A 317 -6.77 10.43 -11.15
C PRO A 317 -5.77 10.22 -12.28
N ILE A 318 -5.99 9.16 -13.06
CA ILE A 318 -5.03 8.71 -14.07
C ILE A 318 -4.70 9.76 -15.13
N TRP A 319 -5.65 10.63 -15.51
CA TRP A 319 -5.41 11.67 -16.52
C TRP A 319 -4.49 12.79 -16.03
N GLN A 320 -4.44 13.06 -14.72
CA GLN A 320 -3.47 14.00 -14.16
C GLN A 320 -2.11 13.31 -14.02
N PHE A 321 -2.09 12.08 -13.51
CA PHE A 321 -0.86 11.31 -13.34
C PHE A 321 -0.13 11.06 -14.67
N ALA A 322 -0.86 10.68 -15.72
CA ALA A 322 -0.30 10.42 -17.04
C ALA A 322 0.36 11.65 -17.69
N ARG A 323 -0.03 12.88 -17.30
CA ARG A 323 0.65 14.11 -17.76
C ARG A 323 1.96 14.36 -17.03
N MET A 324 2.06 13.92 -15.77
CA MET A 324 3.25 14.09 -14.94
C MET A 324 4.29 12.99 -15.18
N ALA A 325 3.80 11.76 -15.38
CA ALA A 325 4.60 10.54 -15.41
C ALA A 325 4.06 9.59 -16.51
N PRO A 326 4.14 9.97 -17.80
CA PRO A 326 3.52 9.20 -18.88
C PRO A 326 4.09 7.78 -19.01
N SER A 327 5.41 7.59 -18.85
CA SER A 327 5.99 6.25 -18.90
C SER A 327 5.51 5.35 -17.77
N GLU A 328 5.35 5.86 -16.55
CA GLU A 328 4.82 5.10 -15.42
C GLU A 328 3.32 4.80 -15.58
N ALA A 329 2.54 5.74 -16.12
CA ALA A 329 1.15 5.50 -16.45
C ALA A 329 0.99 4.37 -17.48
N ILE A 330 1.86 4.30 -18.48
CA ILE A 330 1.89 3.20 -19.46
C ILE A 330 2.33 1.89 -18.79
N ALA A 331 3.42 1.93 -18.02
CA ALA A 331 4.00 0.77 -17.35
C ALA A 331 3.06 0.14 -16.30
N GLY A 332 2.28 0.97 -15.62
CA GLY A 332 1.34 0.57 -14.58
C GLY A 332 -0.08 0.40 -15.10
N TYR A 333 -0.80 1.51 -15.29
CA TYR A 333 -2.22 1.50 -15.68
C TYR A 333 -2.43 0.87 -17.06
N GLY A 334 -1.60 1.24 -18.05
CA GLY A 334 -1.66 0.67 -19.41
C GLY A 334 -1.43 -0.85 -19.41
N TYR A 335 -0.43 -1.31 -18.66
CA TYR A 335 -0.16 -2.74 -18.47
C TYR A 335 -1.30 -3.48 -17.76
N GLY A 336 -1.83 -2.92 -16.67
CA GLY A 336 -2.95 -3.50 -15.93
C GLY A 336 -4.20 -3.63 -16.80
N LEU A 337 -4.53 -2.60 -17.59
CA LEU A 337 -5.63 -2.63 -18.57
C LEU A 337 -5.38 -3.71 -19.64
N PHE A 338 -4.17 -3.79 -20.19
CA PHE A 338 -3.81 -4.83 -21.15
C PHE A 338 -3.97 -6.24 -20.57
N ALA A 339 -3.46 -6.49 -19.35
CA ALA A 339 -3.60 -7.78 -18.68
C ALA A 339 -5.07 -8.14 -18.43
N LEU A 340 -5.91 -7.17 -18.05
CA LEU A 340 -7.36 -7.34 -17.88
C LEU A 340 -8.01 -7.76 -19.21
N LEU A 341 -7.72 -7.06 -20.30
CA LEU A 341 -8.27 -7.38 -21.62
C LEU A 341 -7.81 -8.76 -22.11
N MET A 342 -6.54 -9.10 -21.91
CA MET A 342 -6.00 -10.40 -22.27
C MET A 342 -6.61 -11.55 -21.46
N THR A 343 -7.06 -11.30 -20.23
CA THR A 343 -7.78 -12.29 -19.43
C THR A 343 -9.03 -12.82 -20.14
N LEU A 344 -9.67 -12.02 -21.02
CA LEU A 344 -10.81 -12.47 -21.83
C LEU A 344 -10.45 -13.62 -22.79
N ARG A 345 -9.17 -13.73 -23.17
CA ARG A 345 -8.64 -14.81 -24.02
C ARG A 345 -8.25 -16.06 -23.23
N ALA A 346 -8.27 -16.02 -21.90
CA ALA A 346 -8.10 -17.21 -21.08
C ALA A 346 -9.33 -18.13 -21.18
N PRO A 347 -9.16 -19.45 -20.95
CA PRO A 347 -10.27 -20.41 -20.97
C PRO A 347 -11.45 -19.97 -20.10
N PRO A 348 -12.70 -20.10 -20.57
CA PRO A 348 -13.88 -19.81 -19.78
C PRO A 348 -13.93 -20.63 -18.50
N SER A 349 -13.91 -19.94 -17.36
CA SER A 349 -13.99 -20.57 -16.05
C SER A 349 -14.59 -19.61 -15.03
N ARG A 350 -15.05 -20.15 -13.90
CA ARG A 350 -15.44 -19.33 -12.75
C ARG A 350 -14.29 -18.43 -12.29
N ALA A 351 -13.07 -18.97 -12.24
CA ALA A 351 -11.87 -18.22 -11.87
C ALA A 351 -11.67 -17.00 -12.78
N ARG A 352 -11.90 -17.16 -14.10
CA ARG A 352 -11.82 -16.06 -15.07
C ARG A 352 -12.82 -14.95 -14.73
N THR A 353 -14.06 -15.30 -14.42
CA THR A 353 -15.07 -14.31 -14.01
C THR A 353 -14.67 -13.60 -12.72
N MET A 354 -14.18 -14.31 -11.70
CA MET A 354 -13.76 -13.67 -10.44
C MET A 354 -12.59 -12.70 -10.68
N VAL A 355 -11.58 -13.12 -11.46
CA VAL A 355 -10.43 -12.29 -11.83
C VAL A 355 -10.87 -11.01 -12.55
N LEU A 356 -11.73 -11.15 -13.57
CA LEU A 356 -12.23 -10.00 -14.33
C LEU A 356 -12.99 -9.00 -13.44
N VAL A 357 -13.84 -9.49 -12.53
CA VAL A 357 -14.61 -8.61 -11.63
C VAL A 357 -13.69 -7.88 -10.64
N PHE A 358 -12.73 -8.57 -10.04
CA PHE A 358 -11.76 -7.95 -9.13
C PHE A 358 -10.87 -6.93 -9.87
N ALA A 359 -10.31 -7.30 -11.01
CA ALA A 359 -9.45 -6.43 -11.79
C ALA A 359 -10.22 -5.22 -12.36
N LEU A 360 -11.50 -5.37 -12.74
CA LEU A 360 -12.34 -4.25 -13.16
C LEU A 360 -12.64 -3.29 -12.00
N ALA A 361 -12.93 -3.81 -10.81
CA ALA A 361 -13.13 -2.98 -9.62
C ALA A 361 -11.84 -2.22 -9.27
N ALA A 362 -10.68 -2.89 -9.32
CA ALA A 362 -9.39 -2.24 -9.15
C ALA A 362 -9.14 -1.19 -10.23
N LEU A 363 -9.49 -1.45 -11.48
CA LEU A 363 -9.31 -0.49 -12.56
C LEU A 363 -10.19 0.75 -12.35
N ALA A 364 -11.42 0.58 -11.88
CA ALA A 364 -12.32 1.69 -11.56
C ALA A 364 -11.73 2.58 -10.46
N VAL A 365 -11.18 1.98 -9.39
CA VAL A 365 -10.48 2.74 -8.33
C VAL A 365 -9.21 3.37 -8.90
N ALA A 366 -8.40 2.64 -9.66
CA ALA A 366 -7.15 3.11 -10.28
C ALA A 366 -7.36 4.28 -11.24
N THR A 367 -8.53 4.35 -11.87
CA THR A 367 -8.92 5.48 -12.72
C THR A 367 -9.08 6.76 -11.90
N ALA A 368 -9.66 6.65 -10.70
CA ALA A 368 -9.88 7.77 -9.79
C ALA A 368 -8.64 8.12 -8.95
N GLN A 369 -7.85 7.11 -8.56
CA GLN A 369 -6.64 7.25 -7.74
C GLN A 369 -5.60 6.22 -8.19
N VAL A 370 -4.46 6.66 -8.73
CA VAL A 370 -3.45 5.75 -9.28
C VAL A 370 -2.82 4.82 -8.25
N ARG A 371 -2.94 5.10 -6.94
CA ARG A 371 -2.55 4.18 -5.85
C ARG A 371 -3.13 2.77 -6.02
N ALA A 372 -4.29 2.62 -6.65
CA ALA A 372 -4.91 1.32 -6.89
C ALA A 372 -4.36 0.53 -8.11
N VAL A 373 -3.43 1.09 -8.89
CA VAL A 373 -2.85 0.42 -10.07
C VAL A 373 -2.20 -0.95 -9.74
N PRO A 374 -1.43 -1.12 -8.66
CA PRO A 374 -0.87 -2.42 -8.27
C PRO A 374 -1.92 -3.53 -8.14
N PHE A 375 -3.11 -3.22 -7.61
CA PHE A 375 -4.21 -4.18 -7.49
C PHE A 375 -4.73 -4.64 -8.85
N VAL A 376 -4.84 -3.73 -9.83
CA VAL A 376 -5.24 -4.08 -11.21
C VAL A 376 -4.30 -5.13 -11.78
N ILE A 377 -3.00 -4.87 -11.66
CA ILE A 377 -1.94 -5.74 -12.17
C ILE A 377 -2.03 -7.10 -11.48
N VAL A 378 -2.00 -7.14 -10.15
CA VAL A 378 -2.01 -8.38 -9.37
C VAL A 378 -3.24 -9.24 -9.67
N PHE A 379 -4.43 -8.64 -9.77
CA PHE A 379 -5.64 -9.39 -10.05
C PHE A 379 -5.66 -9.92 -11.49
N ALA A 380 -5.27 -9.12 -12.48
CA ALA A 380 -5.37 -9.49 -13.90
C ALA A 380 -4.23 -10.38 -14.41
N LEU A 381 -3.04 -10.31 -13.81
CA LEU A 381 -1.84 -11.00 -14.29
C LEU A 381 -1.99 -12.54 -14.41
N PRO A 382 -2.62 -13.26 -13.47
CA PRO A 382 -2.90 -14.69 -13.64
C PRO A 382 -3.75 -15.00 -14.87
N GLY A 383 -4.68 -14.09 -15.21
CA GLY A 383 -5.53 -14.18 -16.41
C GLY A 383 -4.75 -13.97 -17.71
N LEU A 384 -3.85 -12.98 -17.73
CA LEU A 384 -2.88 -12.82 -18.82
C LEU A 384 -2.03 -14.09 -18.99
N ALA A 385 -1.47 -14.63 -17.90
CA ALA A 385 -0.65 -15.83 -17.94
C ALA A 385 -1.39 -17.05 -18.53
N ALA A 386 -2.64 -17.26 -18.08
CA ALA A 386 -3.50 -18.33 -18.60
C ALA A 386 -3.84 -18.12 -20.08
N ALA A 387 -4.11 -16.89 -20.52
CA ALA A 387 -4.35 -16.57 -21.92
C ALA A 387 -3.13 -16.86 -22.81
N LEU A 388 -1.93 -16.46 -22.38
CA LEU A 388 -0.70 -16.73 -23.13
C LEU A 388 -0.41 -18.24 -23.21
N ALA A 389 -0.57 -18.97 -22.10
CA ALA A 389 -0.40 -20.41 -22.07
C ALA A 389 -1.38 -21.14 -23.01
N HIS A 390 -2.61 -20.66 -23.08
CA HIS A 390 -3.64 -21.19 -23.97
C HIS A 390 -3.35 -20.91 -25.44
N LEU A 391 -3.04 -19.66 -25.79
CA LEU A 391 -2.76 -19.24 -27.17
C LEU A 391 -1.46 -19.85 -27.73
N ALA A 392 -0.48 -20.11 -26.86
CA ALA A 392 0.80 -20.70 -27.22
C ALA A 392 0.89 -22.20 -26.87
N TYR A 393 -0.24 -22.88 -26.68
CA TYR A 393 -0.25 -24.29 -26.29
C TYR A 393 0.59 -25.17 -27.24
N GLY A 394 1.46 -26.01 -26.67
CA GLY A 394 2.41 -26.84 -27.42
C GLY A 394 3.60 -26.10 -28.03
N ARG A 395 3.65 -24.76 -27.99
CA ARG A 395 4.66 -23.92 -28.67
C ARG A 395 5.51 -23.16 -27.66
N ARG A 396 6.46 -23.85 -27.01
CA ARG A 396 7.28 -23.30 -25.92
C ARG A 396 8.02 -22.00 -26.26
N LEU A 397 8.60 -21.91 -27.46
CA LEU A 397 9.29 -20.70 -27.91
C LEU A 397 8.33 -19.53 -28.05
N LEU A 398 7.14 -19.75 -28.63
CA LEU A 398 6.11 -18.71 -28.75
C LEU A 398 5.67 -18.23 -27.37
N LEU A 399 5.48 -19.13 -26.41
CA LEU A 399 5.13 -18.76 -25.04
C LEU A 399 6.22 -17.90 -24.40
N ALA A 400 7.49 -18.27 -24.54
CA ALA A 400 8.61 -17.51 -23.98
C ALA A 400 8.67 -16.09 -24.59
N VAL A 401 8.58 -15.98 -25.91
CA VAL A 401 8.53 -14.68 -26.61
C VAL A 401 7.32 -13.86 -26.18
N ALA A 402 6.15 -14.50 -26.05
CA ALA A 402 4.93 -13.82 -25.63
C ALA A 402 5.02 -13.34 -24.17
N VAL A 403 5.56 -14.13 -23.25
CA VAL A 403 5.78 -13.72 -21.85
C VAL A 403 6.73 -12.53 -21.78
N LEU A 404 7.82 -12.54 -22.55
CA LEU A 404 8.74 -11.40 -22.61
C LEU A 404 8.04 -10.16 -23.18
N GLY A 405 7.44 -10.26 -24.37
CA GLY A 405 6.80 -9.12 -25.03
C GLY A 405 5.55 -8.57 -24.34
N CYS A 406 4.84 -9.42 -23.58
CA CYS A 406 3.66 -9.04 -22.79
C CYS A 406 3.99 -8.79 -21.31
N SER A 407 5.27 -8.61 -20.95
CA SER A 407 5.67 -8.30 -19.57
C SER A 407 5.50 -6.81 -19.26
N ALA A 408 5.38 -6.46 -17.97
CA ALA A 408 5.37 -5.05 -17.57
C ALA A 408 6.71 -4.35 -17.91
N ALA A 409 7.82 -5.09 -17.93
CA ALA A 409 9.12 -4.58 -18.39
C ALA A 409 9.06 -4.08 -19.84
N SER A 410 8.38 -4.81 -20.75
CA SER A 410 8.18 -4.33 -22.12
C SER A 410 7.33 -3.06 -22.20
N PHE A 411 6.28 -2.96 -21.37
CA PHE A 411 5.48 -1.72 -21.27
C PHE A 411 6.29 -0.57 -20.68
N THR A 412 7.17 -0.85 -19.72
CA THR A 412 8.08 0.13 -19.12
C THR A 412 9.05 0.66 -20.17
N LEU A 413 9.67 -0.22 -20.97
CA LEU A 413 10.56 0.17 -22.07
C LEU A 413 9.81 0.97 -23.15
N ALA A 414 8.61 0.57 -23.51
CA ALA A 414 7.78 1.30 -24.48
C ALA A 414 7.40 2.69 -23.96
N GLY A 415 6.92 2.79 -22.72
CA GLY A 415 6.62 4.06 -22.08
C GLY A 415 7.85 4.96 -21.96
N ALA A 416 8.99 4.38 -21.62
CA ALA A 416 10.26 5.09 -21.55
C ALA A 416 10.71 5.63 -22.91
N ALA A 417 10.59 4.83 -23.97
CA ALA A 417 10.90 5.26 -25.34
C ALA A 417 10.00 6.42 -25.78
N LEU A 418 8.71 6.39 -25.43
CA LEU A 418 7.74 7.45 -25.75
C LEU A 418 7.98 8.74 -24.96
N GLU A 419 8.33 8.66 -23.68
CA GLU A 419 8.65 9.84 -22.86
C GLU A 419 9.98 10.48 -23.30
N GLY A 420 10.92 9.68 -23.80
CA GLY A 420 12.20 10.13 -24.30
C GLY A 420 13.27 10.21 -23.21
N HIS A 421 14.50 9.83 -23.58
CA HIS A 421 15.61 9.64 -22.65
C HIS A 421 15.92 10.88 -21.79
N GLN A 422 15.92 12.08 -22.39
CA GLN A 422 16.23 13.32 -21.67
C GLN A 422 15.18 13.66 -20.60
N HIS A 423 13.90 13.45 -20.87
CA HIS A 423 12.84 13.69 -19.90
C HIS A 423 12.92 12.71 -18.74
N LEU A 424 13.13 11.42 -19.05
CA LEU A 424 13.34 10.39 -18.05
C LEU A 424 14.54 10.67 -17.16
N GLN A 425 15.68 11.04 -17.75
CA GLN A 425 16.88 11.38 -16.97
C GLN A 425 16.61 12.55 -16.03
N ARG A 426 16.00 13.64 -16.52
CA ARG A 426 15.63 14.78 -15.67
C ARG A 426 14.71 14.38 -14.51
N ARG A 427 13.72 13.53 -14.77
CA ARG A 427 12.79 13.05 -13.75
C ARG A 427 13.47 12.12 -12.73
N ALA A 428 14.31 11.21 -13.19
CA ALA A 428 15.11 10.34 -12.34
C ALA A 428 16.11 11.14 -11.49
N ASP A 429 16.75 12.17 -12.04
CA ASP A 429 17.65 13.07 -11.31
C ASP A 429 16.89 13.89 -10.26
N ALA A 430 15.72 14.43 -10.60
CA ALA A 430 14.86 15.13 -9.66
C ALA A 430 14.44 14.21 -8.50
N PHE A 431 14.01 12.98 -8.81
CA PHE A 431 13.65 11.98 -7.82
C PHE A 431 14.83 11.60 -6.90
N ARG A 432 16.03 11.36 -7.46
CA ARG A 432 17.24 11.09 -6.68
C ARG A 432 17.61 12.23 -5.73
N ARG A 433 17.53 13.48 -6.19
CA ARG A 433 17.77 14.65 -5.32
C ARG A 433 16.71 14.76 -4.22
N GLN A 434 15.44 14.50 -4.54
CA GLN A 434 14.36 14.45 -3.55
C GLN A 434 14.60 13.37 -2.50
N GLN A 435 15.01 12.15 -2.88
CA GLN A 435 15.40 11.11 -1.92
C GLN A 435 16.56 11.56 -1.03
N GLY A 436 17.49 12.34 -1.58
CA GLY A 436 18.57 12.97 -0.82
C GLY A 436 18.10 13.87 0.34
N CYS A 437 16.88 14.43 0.28
CA CYS A 437 16.32 15.26 1.34
C CYS A 437 16.15 14.51 2.67
N ALA A 438 15.95 13.20 2.62
CA ALA A 438 15.79 12.30 3.76
C ALA A 438 16.97 11.31 3.89
N GLY A 439 18.00 11.48 3.07
CA GLY A 439 19.15 10.58 3.00
C GLY A 439 20.10 10.69 4.20
N ALA A 440 21.04 9.75 4.27
CA ALA A 440 21.98 9.64 5.39
C ALA A 440 22.76 10.95 5.65
N ALA A 441 23.24 11.61 4.59
CA ALA A 441 23.98 12.88 4.70
C ALA A 441 23.11 14.02 5.27
N ALA A 442 21.84 14.09 4.87
CA ALA A 442 20.90 15.08 5.40
C ALA A 442 20.63 14.87 6.89
N ILE A 443 20.39 13.62 7.28
CA ILE A 443 20.16 13.23 8.67
C ILE A 443 21.40 13.45 9.54
N ALA A 444 22.61 13.22 9.00
CA ALA A 444 23.85 13.42 9.72
C ALA A 444 23.98 14.85 10.26
N LEU A 445 23.43 15.87 9.58
CA LEU A 445 23.44 17.25 10.08
C LEU A 445 22.81 17.38 11.47
N LEU A 446 21.73 16.64 11.74
CA LEU A 446 21.03 16.63 13.04
C LEU A 446 21.76 15.76 14.06
N GLN A 447 22.36 14.63 13.65
CA GLN A 447 23.07 13.72 14.56
C GLN A 447 24.28 14.37 15.26
N HIS A 448 24.84 15.44 14.68
CA HIS A 448 25.92 16.22 15.30
C HIS A 448 25.42 17.32 16.26
N GLN A 449 24.11 17.43 16.47
CA GLN A 449 23.50 18.43 17.35
C GLN A 449 22.92 17.77 18.62
N ARG A 450 22.56 18.60 19.60
CA ARG A 450 21.77 18.13 20.75
C ARG A 450 20.36 17.81 20.27
N PHE A 451 19.77 16.74 20.78
CA PHE A 451 18.40 16.36 20.43
C PHE A 451 17.43 17.52 20.73
N GLY A 452 16.51 17.77 19.81
CA GLY A 452 15.54 18.85 19.93
C GLY A 452 14.30 18.62 19.07
N ARG A 453 13.51 19.68 18.92
CA ARG A 453 12.32 19.70 18.06
C ARG A 453 12.66 20.28 16.70
N VAL A 454 12.37 19.54 15.64
CA VAL A 454 12.72 19.88 14.26
C VAL A 454 11.47 20.22 13.48
N ALA A 455 11.43 21.43 12.91
CA ALA A 455 10.50 21.77 11.84
C ALA A 455 11.17 21.47 10.50
N ALA A 456 10.69 20.44 9.79
CA ALA A 456 11.13 20.06 8.46
C ALA A 456 9.93 20.01 7.50
N PHE A 457 10.17 19.82 6.22
CA PHE A 457 9.07 19.51 5.30
C PHE A 457 8.47 18.14 5.67
N VAL A 458 7.17 17.98 5.44
CA VAL A 458 6.39 16.86 6.00
C VAL A 458 7.02 15.48 5.69
N ASP A 459 7.50 15.28 4.46
CA ASP A 459 8.08 14.00 4.02
C ASP A 459 9.43 13.66 4.68
N GLN A 460 10.13 14.65 5.26
CA GLN A 460 11.38 14.42 5.97
C GLN A 460 11.16 13.90 7.40
N GLY A 461 9.97 14.13 7.97
CA GLY A 461 9.64 13.81 9.36
C GLY A 461 9.94 12.36 9.74
N PRO A 462 9.36 11.37 9.05
CA PRO A 462 9.59 9.96 9.35
C PRO A 462 11.05 9.51 9.31
N ALA A 463 11.84 10.02 8.34
CA ALA A 463 13.25 9.69 8.25
C ALA A 463 14.07 10.26 9.43
N ILE A 464 13.75 11.47 9.88
CA ILE A 464 14.34 12.05 11.10
C ILE A 464 14.00 11.18 12.30
N LEU A 465 12.73 10.80 12.48
CA LEU A 465 12.32 9.93 13.59
C LEU A 465 13.00 8.57 13.58
N ALA A 466 13.15 7.96 12.40
CA ALA A 466 13.75 6.65 12.25
C ALA A 466 15.27 6.65 12.49
N ARG A 467 15.96 7.80 12.41
CA ARG A 467 17.42 7.84 12.40
C ARG A 467 18.04 8.76 13.46
N THR A 468 17.22 9.52 14.19
CA THR A 468 17.65 10.37 15.31
C THR A 468 16.70 10.20 16.51
N ARG A 469 17.06 10.84 17.63
CA ARG A 469 16.19 10.93 18.82
C ARG A 469 15.36 12.22 18.85
N ASP A 470 15.40 13.01 17.78
CA ASP A 470 14.66 14.26 17.68
C ASP A 470 13.15 14.02 17.62
N GLY A 471 12.41 15.07 17.95
CA GLY A 471 10.98 15.18 17.64
C GLY A 471 10.75 16.01 16.39
N VAL A 472 9.71 15.71 15.62
CA VAL A 472 9.37 16.40 14.38
C VAL A 472 8.02 17.10 14.49
N LEU A 473 7.93 18.29 13.89
CA LEU A 473 6.69 19.07 13.86
C LEU A 473 5.58 18.36 13.10
N ALA A 474 5.91 17.66 12.01
CA ALA A 474 4.90 17.00 11.19
C ALA A 474 5.43 15.77 10.43
N GLY A 475 4.52 14.88 10.05
CA GLY A 475 4.67 13.86 9.01
C GLY A 475 3.55 13.95 7.96
N PRO A 476 3.62 13.22 6.83
CA PRO A 476 2.62 13.31 5.76
C PRO A 476 1.39 12.43 6.06
N TYR A 477 0.77 12.63 7.21
CA TYR A 477 -0.39 11.85 7.66
C TYR A 477 -1.58 12.76 7.88
N HIS A 478 -2.74 12.41 7.32
CA HIS A 478 -3.96 13.24 7.41
C HIS A 478 -4.47 13.45 8.85
N ARG A 479 -4.06 12.59 9.79
CA ARG A 479 -4.32 12.77 11.23
C ARG A 479 -3.44 13.86 11.87
N ASP A 480 -2.32 14.20 11.26
CA ASP A 480 -1.39 15.23 11.72
C ASP A 480 -1.80 16.63 11.25
N ALA A 481 -3.09 16.95 11.40
CA ALA A 481 -3.65 18.17 10.84
C ALA A 481 -2.97 19.43 11.38
N GLU A 482 -2.83 19.52 12.70
CA GLU A 482 -2.21 20.66 13.36
C GLU A 482 -0.71 20.77 13.04
N GLY A 483 0.03 19.65 12.97
CA GLY A 483 1.44 19.65 12.57
C GLY A 483 1.62 20.11 11.12
N ILE A 484 0.81 19.62 10.18
CA ILE A 484 0.88 20.03 8.77
C ILE A 484 0.51 21.50 8.60
N LEU A 485 -0.55 21.97 9.27
CA LEU A 485 -0.98 23.37 9.22
C LEU A 485 0.08 24.31 9.79
N ASP A 486 0.74 23.90 10.87
CA ASP A 486 1.83 24.65 11.48
C ASP A 486 3.09 24.63 10.63
N THR A 487 3.37 23.51 9.95
CA THR A 487 4.44 23.41 8.96
C THR A 487 4.21 24.40 7.82
N TYR A 488 2.98 24.47 7.30
CA TYR A 488 2.59 25.46 6.29
C TYR A 488 2.72 26.89 6.82
N ALA A 489 2.22 27.17 8.03
CA ALA A 489 2.32 28.50 8.65
C ALA A 489 3.77 28.93 8.91
N LEU A 490 4.67 28.00 9.23
CA LEU A 490 6.09 28.27 9.42
C LEU A 490 6.80 28.52 8.08
N PHE A 491 6.56 27.68 7.07
CA PHE A 491 7.35 27.76 5.82
C PHE A 491 6.80 28.76 4.79
N ALA A 492 5.49 28.95 4.76
CA ALA A 492 4.80 29.83 3.81
C ALA A 492 4.06 31.01 4.47
N GLY A 493 3.75 30.92 5.76
CA GLY A 493 2.99 31.96 6.47
C GLY A 493 3.80 33.23 6.77
N PRO A 494 3.13 34.34 7.12
CA PRO A 494 3.76 35.64 7.35
C PRO A 494 4.48 35.78 8.70
N ASP A 495 4.18 34.92 9.67
CA ASP A 495 4.77 34.95 11.02
C ASP A 495 5.30 33.57 11.44
N PRO A 496 6.45 33.14 10.90
CA PRO A 496 7.06 31.86 11.26
C PRO A 496 7.46 31.78 12.74
N ARG A 497 7.78 32.91 13.38
CA ARG A 497 8.25 32.92 14.78
C ARG A 497 7.15 32.51 15.75
N ARG A 498 5.89 32.81 15.44
CA ARG A 498 4.76 32.36 16.26
C ARG A 498 4.69 30.84 16.38
N VAL A 499 4.88 30.11 15.27
CA VAL A 499 4.90 28.64 15.27
C VAL A 499 6.11 28.14 16.06
N VAL A 500 7.29 28.70 15.78
CA VAL A 500 8.55 28.36 16.46
C VAL A 500 8.42 28.50 17.98
N ALA A 501 7.88 29.63 18.46
CA ALA A 501 7.69 29.87 19.88
C ALA A 501 6.64 28.93 20.50
N ARG A 502 5.47 28.78 19.86
CA ARG A 502 4.37 27.96 20.38
C ARG A 502 4.74 26.47 20.46
N ARG A 503 5.41 25.94 19.43
CA ARG A 503 5.81 24.52 19.37
C ARG A 503 7.18 24.26 20.01
N GLY A 504 7.92 25.32 20.36
CA GLY A 504 9.25 25.22 20.94
C GLY A 504 10.27 24.60 20.00
N ILE A 505 10.28 25.02 18.74
CA ILE A 505 11.17 24.49 17.70
C ILE A 505 12.62 24.92 17.98
N ASP A 506 13.53 23.95 17.97
CA ASP A 506 14.97 24.18 18.17
C ASP A 506 15.73 24.24 16.84
N TYR A 507 15.25 23.48 15.84
CA TYR A 507 15.87 23.39 14.52
C TYR A 507 14.87 23.54 13.39
N VAL A 508 15.28 24.22 12.32
CA VAL A 508 14.56 24.28 11.05
C VAL A 508 15.39 23.57 9.99
N MET A 509 14.78 22.66 9.26
CA MET A 509 15.42 21.91 8.17
C MET A 509 14.64 22.13 6.89
N THR A 510 15.33 22.44 5.80
CA THR A 510 14.71 22.69 4.49
C THR A 510 15.42 21.89 3.41
N CYS A 511 14.72 21.49 2.36
CA CYS A 511 15.33 20.86 1.19
C CYS A 511 14.87 21.53 -0.12
N SER A 512 15.79 22.07 -0.91
CA SER A 512 15.46 22.72 -2.20
C SER A 512 15.02 21.74 -3.30
N ALA A 513 15.31 20.45 -3.16
CA ALA A 513 14.88 19.43 -4.11
C ALA A 513 13.48 18.84 -3.79
N ALA A 514 12.93 19.12 -2.61
CA ALA A 514 11.62 18.60 -2.23
C ALA A 514 10.51 19.33 -3.01
N PRO A 515 9.44 18.62 -3.45
CA PRO A 515 8.30 19.25 -4.13
C PRO A 515 7.65 20.39 -3.31
N ASP A 516 7.72 20.30 -1.98
CA ASP A 516 7.24 21.31 -1.03
C ASP A 516 7.98 22.64 -1.08
N TRP A 517 9.25 22.63 -1.51
CA TRP A 517 10.05 23.85 -1.62
C TRP A 517 9.36 24.87 -2.53
N GLU A 518 9.00 24.46 -3.75
CA GLU A 518 8.39 25.35 -4.71
C GLU A 518 7.00 25.81 -4.25
N PHE A 519 6.24 24.90 -3.64
CA PHE A 519 4.92 25.22 -3.11
C PHE A 519 4.98 26.30 -2.02
N TYR A 520 5.86 26.15 -1.03
CA TYR A 520 6.02 27.16 0.03
C TYR A 520 6.63 28.46 -0.49
N ARG A 521 7.55 28.38 -1.47
CA ARG A 521 8.15 29.54 -2.12
C ARG A 521 7.11 30.38 -2.87
N ALA A 522 6.24 29.73 -3.65
CA ALA A 522 5.22 30.39 -4.47
C ALA A 522 4.00 30.84 -3.64
N GLY A 523 3.63 30.05 -2.61
CA GLY A 523 2.49 30.34 -1.73
C GLY A 523 2.78 31.40 -0.66
N GLY A 524 4.05 31.73 -0.40
CA GLY A 524 4.41 32.77 0.55
C GLY A 524 4.00 34.15 0.07
N MET A 525 2.84 34.65 0.53
CA MET A 525 2.57 36.09 0.55
C MET A 525 3.78 36.80 1.13
N SER A 526 4.20 37.92 0.53
CA SER A 526 5.38 38.74 0.84
C SER A 526 5.95 38.55 2.27
N GLY A 527 6.80 37.54 2.49
CA GLY A 527 7.43 37.29 3.81
C GLY A 527 7.50 35.84 4.31
N GLY A 528 7.00 34.84 3.58
CA GLY A 528 7.16 33.43 3.97
C GLY A 528 8.63 32.97 4.07
N LEU A 529 8.95 32.13 5.07
CA LEU A 529 10.33 31.73 5.38
C LEU A 529 11.08 31.14 4.18
N VAL A 530 10.47 30.20 3.46
CA VAL A 530 11.10 29.58 2.28
C VAL A 530 11.35 30.61 1.19
N ALA A 531 10.42 31.56 0.99
CA ALA A 531 10.56 32.60 -0.03
C ALA A 531 11.68 33.60 0.31
N GLU A 532 11.90 33.92 1.59
CA GLU A 532 13.02 34.76 2.06
C GLU A 532 14.36 34.02 1.95
N LEU A 533 14.42 32.74 2.36
CA LEU A 533 15.61 31.90 2.21
C LEU A 533 16.00 31.73 0.73
N ALA A 534 15.02 31.56 -0.17
CA ALA A 534 15.26 31.50 -1.61
C ALA A 534 15.82 32.81 -2.20
N ARG A 535 15.55 33.96 -1.56
CA ARG A 535 16.09 35.28 -1.90
C ARG A 535 17.44 35.57 -1.22
N GLY A 536 18.02 34.61 -0.50
CA GLY A 536 19.25 34.78 0.25
C GLY A 536 19.11 35.65 1.50
N ARG A 537 17.88 35.90 1.96
CA ARG A 537 17.60 36.71 3.15
C ARG A 537 17.26 35.81 4.32
N MET A 538 18.28 35.51 5.13
CA MET A 538 18.13 34.70 6.33
C MET A 538 17.61 35.56 7.50
N PRO A 539 16.51 35.17 8.16
CA PRO A 539 16.05 35.87 9.36
C PRO A 539 17.08 35.83 10.49
N SER A 540 17.17 36.89 11.28
CA SER A 540 18.15 37.03 12.38
C SER A 540 17.99 36.00 13.51
N TRP A 541 16.83 35.35 13.59
CA TRP A 541 16.53 34.29 14.55
C TRP A 541 16.94 32.89 14.07
N LEU A 542 17.50 32.76 12.87
CA LEU A 542 18.10 31.52 12.38
C LEU A 542 19.63 31.63 12.33
N GLU A 543 20.30 30.60 12.81
CA GLU A 543 21.75 30.42 12.71
C GLU A 543 22.03 29.18 11.84
N PRO A 544 22.80 29.30 10.74
CA PRO A 544 23.06 28.17 9.86
C PRO A 544 24.01 27.18 10.55
N LEU A 545 23.65 25.90 10.56
CA LEU A 545 24.47 24.83 11.14
C LEU A 545 25.19 23.97 10.09
N GLY A 546 24.74 23.99 8.84
CA GLY A 546 25.38 23.26 7.75
C GLY A 546 24.46 22.96 6.59
N ARG A 547 25.05 22.37 5.53
CA ARG A 547 24.35 21.93 4.33
C ARG A 547 24.83 20.55 3.90
N ALA A 548 23.92 19.76 3.33
CA ALA A 548 24.22 18.48 2.71
C ALA A 548 23.41 18.37 1.41
N GLY A 549 24.08 18.60 0.28
CA GLY A 549 23.40 18.72 -1.02
C GLY A 549 22.35 19.83 -1.01
N ASP A 550 21.11 19.47 -1.31
CA ASP A 550 19.94 20.36 -1.33
C ASP A 550 19.37 20.68 0.07
N VAL A 551 19.88 20.04 1.11
CA VAL A 551 19.40 20.22 2.49
C VAL A 551 20.21 21.29 3.21
N ALA A 552 19.50 22.15 3.94
CA ALA A 552 20.08 23.11 4.88
C ALA A 552 19.46 22.94 6.27
N LEU A 553 20.30 23.00 7.31
CA LEU A 553 19.91 22.94 8.71
C LEU A 553 20.21 24.27 9.39
N TYR A 554 19.26 24.74 10.19
CA TYR A 554 19.36 25.98 10.96
C TYR A 554 19.00 25.72 12.42
N ARG A 555 19.68 26.41 13.34
CA ARG A 555 19.32 26.52 14.75
C ARG A 555 18.46 27.75 14.96
N VAL A 556 17.42 27.61 15.78
CA VAL A 556 16.62 28.73 16.24
C VAL A 556 17.33 29.46 17.38
N ARG A 557 17.56 30.76 17.22
CA ARG A 557 18.04 31.66 18.29
C ARG A 557 16.83 32.18 19.07
N ARG A 558 16.83 31.94 20.38
CA ARG A 558 15.75 32.40 21.28
C ARG A 558 15.89 33.88 21.57
#